data_AF-A0A3D5ZSA3-F1
#
_entry.id   AF-A0A3D5ZSA3-F1
#
_cell.length_a   1.000
_cell.length_b   1.000
_cell.length_c   1.000
_cell.angle_alpha   90.00
_cell.angle_beta   90.00
_cell.angle_gamma   90.00
#
_symmetry.space_group_name_H-M   'P 1'
#
loop_
_entity.id
_entity.type
_entity.pdbx_description
1 polymer ?
#
loop_
_entity_poly.entity_id
_entity_poly.type
_entity_poly.pdbx_seq_one_letter_code
_entity_poly.pdbx_strand_id
1 'polypeptide(L)' 'SLDPSHVLLAIGLPHEVAHGSLRLSLSLENTEEEIDHIIKVVPEVVAYLRKISPVWDELEKGERKHVI' A
#
# COMPACT_ATOMS: atom_id res chain seq x y z
N SER A 1 -15.95 -1.99 -1.50
CA SER A 1 -15.83 -1.87 -2.97
C SER A 1 -14.57 -2.57 -3.38
N LEU A 2 -14.60 -3.45 -4.37
CA LEU A 2 -13.39 -4.09 -4.90
C LEU A 2 -12.68 -3.19 -5.92
N ASP A 3 -13.38 -2.20 -6.47
CA ASP A 3 -12.83 -1.29 -7.47
C ASP A 3 -11.81 -0.30 -6.89
N PRO A 4 -10.78 0.07 -7.66
CA PRO A 4 -9.77 1.02 -7.22
C PRO A 4 -10.36 2.43 -7.07
N SER A 5 -9.64 3.28 -6.33
CA SER A 5 -10.06 4.66 -6.11
C SER A 5 -10.13 5.44 -7.43
N HIS A 6 -11.29 6.00 -7.75
CA HIS A 6 -11.50 6.78 -8.96
C HIS A 6 -10.64 8.05 -8.98
N VAL A 7 -10.28 8.58 -7.80
CA VAL A 7 -9.37 9.73 -7.66
C VAL A 7 -7.94 9.31 -8.03
N LEU A 8 -7.48 8.15 -7.54
CA LEU A 8 -6.14 7.66 -7.85
C LEU A 8 -5.99 7.34 -9.34
N LEU A 9 -7.02 6.76 -9.96
CA LEU A 9 -7.06 6.58 -11.40
C LEU A 9 -7.04 7.92 -12.15
N ALA A 10 -7.80 8.92 -11.70
CA ALA A 10 -7.88 10.23 -12.35
C ALA A 10 -6.57 11.02 -12.33
N ILE A 11 -5.73 10.82 -11.30
CA ILE A 11 -4.37 11.39 -11.24
C ILE A 11 -3.34 10.56 -12.04
N GLY A 12 -3.78 9.53 -12.75
CA GLY A 12 -2.94 8.74 -13.65
C GLY A 12 -2.24 7.56 -12.99
N LEU A 13 -2.60 7.16 -11.76
CA LEU A 13 -2.03 5.95 -11.17
C LEU A 13 -2.58 4.70 -11.87
N PRO A 14 -1.72 3.72 -12.20
CA PRO A 14 -2.16 2.44 -12.72
C PRO A 14 -3.12 1.74 -11.76
N HIS A 15 -3.96 0.85 -12.32
CA HIS A 15 -4.91 0.07 -11.54
C HIS A 15 -4.23 -0.70 -10.40
N GLU A 16 -3.08 -1.37 -10.66
CA GLU A 16 -2.40 -2.14 -9.63
C GLU A 16 -1.92 -1.28 -8.44
N VAL A 17 -1.47 -0.04 -8.70
CA VAL A 17 -1.03 0.89 -7.67
C VAL A 17 -2.23 1.45 -6.90
N ALA A 18 -3.29 1.80 -7.62
CA ALA A 18 -4.51 2.31 -7.01
C ALA A 18 -5.20 1.27 -6.10
N HIS A 19 -5.18 -0.02 -6.45
CA HIS A 19 -5.69 -1.10 -5.60
C HIS A 19 -4.84 -1.34 -4.35
N GLY A 20 -3.51 -1.17 -4.43
CA GLY A 20 -2.59 -1.36 -3.31
C GLY A 20 -2.46 -0.15 -2.38
N SER A 21 -3.20 0.94 -2.63
CA SER A 21 -3.06 2.20 -1.90
C SER A 21 -3.81 2.18 -0.56
N LEU A 22 -3.14 2.67 0.50
CA LEU A 22 -3.70 2.81 1.85
C LEU A 22 -3.82 4.30 2.22
N ARG A 23 -4.99 4.72 2.70
CA ARG A 23 -5.21 6.07 3.25
C ARG A 23 -5.39 5.99 4.76
N LEU A 24 -4.52 6.66 5.50
CA LEU A 24 -4.65 6.86 6.94
C LEU A 24 -5.11 8.30 7.19
N SER A 25 -6.20 8.47 7.93
CA SER A 25 -6.74 9.78 8.30
C SER A 25 -6.70 9.89 9.81
N LEU A 26 -5.97 10.89 10.30
CA LEU A 26 -5.81 11.14 11.73
C LEU A 26 -6.80 12.21 12.19
N SER A 27 -7.19 12.15 13.45
CA SER A 27 -8.05 13.11 14.14
C SER A 27 -7.46 13.49 15.50
N LEU A 28 -8.10 14.43 16.18
CA LEU A 28 -7.74 14.85 17.54
C LEU A 28 -7.97 13.74 18.59
N GLU A 29 -8.67 12.67 18.22
CA GLU A 29 -8.96 11.55 19.11
C GLU A 29 -7.87 10.48 19.09
N ASN A 30 -6.92 10.56 18.16
CA ASN A 30 -5.81 9.61 18.09
C ASN A 30 -4.81 9.82 19.22
N THR A 31 -4.29 8.72 19.75
CA THR A 31 -3.22 8.75 20.77
C THR A 31 -1.86 8.42 20.16
N GLU A 32 -0.78 8.81 20.82
CA GLU A 32 0.59 8.49 20.37
C GLU A 32 0.81 6.98 20.29
N GLU A 33 0.25 6.21 21.22
CA GLU A 33 0.37 4.74 21.24
C GLU A 33 -0.28 4.08 20.03
N GLU A 34 -1.41 4.63 19.54
CA GLU A 34 -2.05 4.16 18.31
C GLU A 34 -1.16 4.41 17.09
N ILE A 35 -0.51 5.57 17.04
CA ILE A 35 0.43 5.91 15.95
C ILE A 35 1.66 5.00 15.98
N ASP A 36 2.24 4.78 17.16
CA ASP A 36 3.36 3.87 17.34
C ASP A 36 3.00 2.44 16.93
N HIS A 37 1.77 2.01 17.23
CA HIS A 37 1.26 0.71 16.81
C HIS A 37 1.17 0.61 15.28
N ILE A 38 0.63 1.64 14.61
CA ILE A 38 0.53 1.69 13.13
C ILE A 38 1.92 1.62 12.50
N ILE A 39 2.86 2.43 13.00
CA ILE A 39 4.25 2.49 12.50
C ILE A 39 4.94 1.12 12.64
N LYS A 40 4.65 0.38 13.71
CA LYS A 40 5.17 -0.98 13.90
C LYS A 40 4.53 -1.99 12.95
N VAL A 41 3.20 -2.04 12.90
CA VAL A 41 2.48 -3.15 12.25
C VAL A 41 2.43 -3.02 10.74
N VAL A 42 2.26 -1.81 10.19
CA VAL A 42 2.10 -1.64 8.74
C VAL A 42 3.32 -2.18 7.96
N PRO A 43 4.58 -1.87 8.34
CA PRO A 43 5.75 -2.44 7.68
C PRO A 43 5.82 -3.97 7.78
N GLU A 44 5.47 -4.54 8.94
CA GLU A 44 5.47 -6.00 9.16
C GLU A 44 4.48 -6.70 8.20
N VAL A 45 3.27 -6.15 8.08
CA VAL A 45 2.24 -6.67 7.18
C VAL A 45 2.66 -6.53 5.71
N VAL A 46 3.18 -5.36 5.31
CA VAL A 46 3.67 -5.14 3.94
C VAL A 46 4.81 -6.12 3.61
N ALA A 47 5.74 -6.34 4.53
CA ALA A 47 6.83 -7.30 4.34
C ALA A 47 6.32 -8.73 4.19
N TYR A 48 5.34 -9.14 5.00
CA TYR A 48 4.70 -10.45 4.87
C TYR A 48 4.00 -10.61 3.52
N LEU A 49 3.19 -9.63 3.09
CA LEU A 49 2.49 -9.68 1.81
C LEU A 49 3.45 -9.73 0.62
N ARG A 50 4.56 -8.99 0.68
CA ARG A 50 5.61 -9.02 -0.35
C ARG A 50 6.28 -10.39 -0.46
N LYS A 51 6.57 -11.06 0.67
CA LYS A 51 7.17 -12.40 0.68
C LYS A 51 6.33 -13.48 0.00
N ILE A 52 5.03 -13.30 -0.08
CA ILE A 52 4.10 -14.28 -0.68
C ILE A 52 3.54 -13.81 -2.03
N SER A 53 3.98 -12.65 -2.52
CA SER A 53 3.42 -12.03 -3.73
C SER A 53 4.29 -12.36 -4.95
N PRO A 54 3.76 -13.12 -5.93
CA PRO A 54 4.45 -13.35 -7.20
C PRO A 54 4.73 -12.04 -7.95
N VAL A 55 3.85 -11.04 -7.79
CA VAL A 55 4.01 -9.72 -8.41
C VAL A 55 5.21 -8.98 -7.84
N TRP A 56 5.49 -9.14 -6.54
CA TRP A 56 6.67 -8.56 -5.91
C TRP A 56 7.95 -9.24 -6.40
N ASP A 57 7.94 -10.57 -6.54
CA ASP A 57 9.08 -11.31 -7.09
C ASP A 57 9.44 -10.88 -8.53
N GLU A 58 8.43 -10.69 -9.40
CA GLU A 58 8.62 -10.18 -10.77
C GLU A 58 9.25 -8.76 -10.77
N LEU A 59 8.86 -7.92 -9.82
CA LEU A 59 9.40 -6.57 -9.65
C LEU A 59 10.86 -6.60 -9.19
N GLU A 60 11.21 -7.46 -8.22
CA GLU A 60 12.59 -7.60 -7.74
C GLU A 60 13.53 -8.18 -8.80
N LYS A 61 13.02 -9.09 -9.66
CA LYS A 61 13.77 -9.65 -10.79
C LYS A 61 13.88 -8.70 -11.98
N GLY A 62 13.13 -7.60 -11.99
CA GLY A 62 13.08 -6.63 -13.09
C GLY A 62 12.29 -7.11 -14.31
N GLU A 63 11.52 -8.19 -14.18
CA GLU A 63 10.60 -8.70 -15.20
C GLU A 63 9.38 -7.77 -15.33
N ARG A 64 9.03 -7.10 -14.23
CA ARG A 64 8.06 -6.01 -14.19
C ARG A 64 8.75 -4.73 -13.71
N LYS A 65 8.38 -3.58 -14.29
CA LYS A 65 8.90 -2.28 -13.87
C LYS A 65 8.15 -1.77 -12.64
N HIS A 66 8.89 -1.16 -11.71
CA HIS A 66 8.29 -0.35 -10.66
C HIS A 66 7.61 0.86 -11.30
N VAL A 67 6.35 1.09 -10.96
CA VAL A 67 5.53 2.14 -11.58
C VAL A 67 5.47 3.41 -10.71
N ILE A 68 6.29 3.47 -9.66
CA ILE A 68 6.45 4.57 -8.70
C ILE A 68 7.90 4.65 -8.25
#